data_AF-A0A2N1Y0U8-F1
#
_entry.id   AF-A0A2N1Y0U8-F1
#
_cell.length_a   1.000
_cell.length_b   1.000
_cell.length_c   1.000
_cell.angle_alpha   90.00
_cell.angle_beta   90.00
_cell.angle_gamma   90.00
#
_symmetry.space_group_name_H-M   'P 1'
#
loop_
_entity.id
_entity.type
_entity.pdbx_description
1 polymer ?
#
loop_
_entity_poly.entity_id
_entity_poly.type
_entity_poly.pdbx_seq_one_letter_code
_entity_poly.pdbx_strand_id
1 'polypeptide(L)'
;MQQVSSSLIALGQGVPFFHAGQDILRSKGMDRDSFNAGDWFNAIDWHLDSSGWGRGLPSEEKNKDAWPLMRPLLADPSLAPGKAERERSLSTFETFLRIRQSSPLFRLHSDAQVREHLHFLNTGPAQVPGLIVMSLDDAAGAIDRRHRRIVTLFNGGLDAVEFPLADAGNASFTLHPLQIANDDPLLAQARYNRVNRSFATPGLTTAVFVEQRPTRERIALLQNDINALRESGAIGVGLQKRLHSVLRRVDAQIAAGQDSQASNSLRRFIIQAGTLAATRAIRAEAADVYETLRVL
;
A
#
# COMPACT_ATOMS: atom_id res chain seq x y z
N MET A 1 0.17 -17.88 -1.57
CA MET A 1 0.32 -17.68 -3.04
C MET A 1 -0.71 -16.69 -3.59
N GLN A 2 -2.02 -16.98 -3.51
CA GLN A 2 -3.06 -16.10 -4.06
C GLN A 2 -2.93 -14.62 -3.64
N GLN A 3 -2.61 -14.37 -2.38
CA GLN A 3 -2.39 -13.01 -1.86
C GLN A 3 -1.22 -12.28 -2.54
N VAL A 4 -0.10 -12.96 -2.79
CA VAL A 4 1.05 -12.39 -3.53
C VAL A 4 0.65 -12.08 -4.98
N SER A 5 -0.11 -12.97 -5.63
CA SER A 5 -0.59 -12.74 -6.99
C SER A 5 -1.51 -11.52 -7.06
N SER A 6 -2.45 -11.39 -6.11
CA SER A 6 -3.34 -10.23 -6.04
C SER A 6 -2.59 -8.93 -5.69
N SER A 7 -1.56 -8.99 -4.85
CA SER A 7 -0.81 -7.81 -4.41
C SER A 7 0.01 -7.20 -5.56
N LEU A 8 0.56 -8.02 -6.47
CA LEU A 8 1.27 -7.54 -7.66
C LEU A 8 0.39 -6.59 -8.49
N ILE A 9 -0.88 -6.95 -8.66
CA ILE A 9 -1.85 -6.12 -9.39
C ILE A 9 -2.30 -4.94 -8.52
N ALA A 10 -2.60 -5.16 -7.24
CA ALA A 10 -3.11 -4.11 -6.35
C ALA A 10 -2.08 -2.99 -6.08
N LEU A 11 -0.79 -3.30 -6.06
CA LEU A 11 0.28 -2.37 -5.70
C LEU A 11 1.10 -1.90 -6.91
N GLY A 12 0.89 -2.49 -8.10
CA GLY A 12 1.51 -2.03 -9.34
C GLY A 12 0.95 -0.69 -9.86
N GLN A 13 1.72 -0.01 -10.71
CA GLN A 13 1.21 1.18 -11.42
C GLN A 13 0.14 0.80 -12.45
N GLY A 14 -0.62 1.80 -12.91
CA GLY A 14 -1.69 1.61 -13.89
C GLY A 14 -3.06 1.34 -13.25
N VAL A 15 -3.94 0.70 -14.02
CA VAL A 15 -5.32 0.44 -13.60
C VAL A 15 -5.46 -1.04 -13.22
N PRO A 16 -5.56 -1.37 -11.92
CA PRO A 16 -5.73 -2.75 -11.49
C PRO A 16 -7.11 -3.28 -11.88
N PHE A 17 -7.16 -4.53 -12.32
CA PHE A 17 -8.39 -5.24 -12.65
C PHE A 17 -8.41 -6.58 -11.91
N PHE A 18 -9.54 -6.90 -11.27
CA PHE A 18 -9.71 -8.11 -10.49
C PHE A 18 -10.98 -8.84 -10.93
N HIS A 19 -10.90 -10.16 -11.06
CA HIS A 19 -12.06 -10.98 -11.33
C HIS A 19 -12.91 -11.14 -10.06
N ALA A 20 -14.23 -11.04 -10.19
CA ALA A 20 -15.13 -11.19 -9.05
C ALA A 20 -14.95 -12.54 -8.35
N GLY A 21 -14.69 -12.50 -7.03
CA GLY A 21 -14.42 -13.66 -6.19
C GLY A 21 -12.95 -14.04 -6.06
N GLN A 22 -12.02 -13.35 -6.75
CA GLN A 22 -10.57 -13.58 -6.62
C GLN A 22 -10.06 -13.34 -5.19
N ASP A 23 -10.64 -12.33 -4.53
CA ASP A 23 -10.45 -11.91 -3.15
C ASP A 23 -10.87 -12.99 -2.14
N ILE A 24 -11.85 -13.82 -2.49
CA ILE A 24 -12.39 -14.89 -1.65
C ILE A 24 -12.09 -16.27 -2.21
N LEU A 25 -10.97 -16.48 -2.92
CA LEU A 25 -10.55 -17.81 -3.39
C LEU A 25 -11.61 -18.56 -4.24
N ARG A 26 -12.34 -17.86 -5.11
CA ARG A 26 -13.35 -18.45 -6.00
C ARG A 26 -12.76 -19.56 -6.86
N SER A 27 -13.48 -20.67 -6.97
CA SER A 27 -13.23 -21.77 -7.88
C SER A 27 -14.41 -21.97 -8.84
N LYS A 28 -14.11 -22.50 -10.02
CA LYS A 28 -15.10 -22.98 -10.99
C LYS A 28 -14.92 -24.47 -11.28
N GLY A 29 -14.41 -25.25 -10.32
CA GLY A 29 -14.09 -26.66 -10.54
C GLY A 29 -13.04 -26.90 -11.63
N MET A 30 -12.07 -26.00 -11.74
CA MET A 30 -11.05 -25.98 -12.81
C MET A 30 -11.59 -25.77 -14.23
N ASP A 31 -12.85 -25.32 -14.41
CA ASP A 31 -13.39 -24.99 -15.74
C ASP A 31 -12.63 -23.82 -16.39
N ARG A 32 -12.08 -24.04 -17.58
CA ARG A 32 -11.33 -23.01 -18.33
C ARG A 32 -12.25 -22.07 -19.13
N ASP A 33 -13.48 -22.47 -19.41
CA ASP A 33 -14.43 -21.70 -20.22
C ASP A 33 -15.88 -21.96 -19.77
N SER A 34 -16.26 -21.27 -18.70
CA SER A 34 -17.51 -21.51 -17.98
C SER A 34 -18.71 -20.71 -18.49
N PHE A 35 -18.65 -20.18 -19.72
CA PHE A 35 -19.66 -19.25 -20.26
C PHE A 35 -21.09 -19.81 -20.23
N ASN A 36 -21.23 -21.13 -20.41
CA ASN A 36 -22.50 -21.86 -20.40
C ASN A 36 -22.54 -23.00 -19.37
N ALA A 37 -21.72 -22.92 -18.31
CA ALA A 37 -21.64 -23.94 -17.26
C ALA A 37 -22.70 -23.78 -16.15
N GLY A 38 -23.60 -22.79 -16.30
CA GLY A 38 -24.68 -22.49 -15.36
C GLY A 38 -24.21 -22.05 -13.97
N ASP A 39 -25.16 -21.92 -13.05
CA ASP A 39 -24.88 -21.45 -11.69
C ASP A 39 -24.03 -22.43 -10.89
N TRP A 40 -24.16 -23.74 -11.15
CA TRP A 40 -23.45 -24.79 -10.42
C TRP A 40 -21.93 -24.55 -10.35
N PHE A 41 -21.30 -24.26 -11.49
CA PHE A 41 -19.87 -23.98 -11.59
C PHE A 41 -19.52 -22.50 -11.45
N ASN A 42 -20.45 -21.57 -11.72
CA ASN A 42 -20.15 -20.12 -11.69
C ASN A 42 -20.50 -19.42 -10.38
N ALA A 43 -21.26 -20.05 -9.48
CA ALA A 43 -21.74 -19.41 -8.26
C ALA A 43 -20.61 -18.79 -7.44
N ILE A 44 -20.90 -17.63 -6.87
CA ILE A 44 -20.08 -16.97 -5.86
C ILE A 44 -20.84 -17.08 -4.55
N ASP A 45 -20.22 -17.73 -3.57
CA ASP A 45 -20.79 -17.83 -2.22
C ASP A 45 -20.27 -16.69 -1.35
N TRP A 46 -21.16 -15.73 -1.09
CA TRP A 46 -20.92 -14.55 -0.27
C TRP A 46 -21.00 -14.83 1.24
N HIS A 47 -21.51 -15.99 1.66
CA HIS A 47 -21.44 -16.43 3.06
C HIS A 47 -20.07 -17.01 3.43
N LEU A 48 -19.22 -17.21 2.41
CA LEU A 48 -17.86 -17.73 2.49
C LEU A 48 -17.77 -19.19 2.96
N ASP A 49 -18.85 -19.96 2.89
CA ASP A 49 -18.90 -21.35 3.34
C ASP A 49 -18.28 -22.30 2.30
N SER A 50 -18.30 -21.93 1.02
CA SER A 50 -17.73 -22.73 -0.08
C SER A 50 -17.02 -21.86 -1.13
N SER A 51 -15.90 -22.34 -1.65
CA SER A 51 -15.25 -21.75 -2.84
C SER A 51 -15.82 -22.19 -4.17
N GLY A 52 -16.65 -23.23 -4.18
CA GLY A 52 -17.02 -23.93 -5.41
C GLY A 52 -15.99 -24.95 -5.89
N TRP A 53 -14.91 -25.19 -5.13
CA TRP A 53 -13.97 -26.28 -5.42
C TRP A 53 -14.64 -27.65 -5.23
N GLY A 54 -14.23 -28.63 -6.04
CA GLY A 54 -14.64 -30.03 -5.87
C GLY A 54 -16.10 -30.36 -6.23
N ARG A 55 -16.81 -29.50 -6.99
CA ARG A 55 -18.21 -29.73 -7.40
C ARG A 55 -18.41 -30.69 -8.58
N GLY A 56 -17.43 -31.56 -8.83
CA GLY A 56 -17.39 -32.46 -9.99
C GLY A 56 -16.57 -31.92 -11.15
N LEU A 57 -16.39 -32.75 -12.18
CA LEU A 57 -15.64 -32.39 -13.38
C LEU A 57 -16.40 -31.34 -14.20
N PRO A 58 -15.70 -30.33 -14.74
CA PRO A 58 -16.29 -29.31 -15.58
C PRO A 58 -16.69 -29.88 -16.96
N SER A 59 -17.42 -29.10 -17.75
CA SER A 59 -18.02 -29.56 -19.03
C SER A 59 -17.04 -30.31 -19.93
N GLU A 60 -17.50 -31.41 -20.55
CA GLU A 60 -16.67 -32.23 -21.43
C GLU A 60 -16.19 -31.44 -22.65
N GLU A 61 -17.08 -30.67 -23.27
CA GLU A 61 -16.83 -29.91 -24.50
C GLU A 61 -15.56 -29.07 -24.43
N LYS A 62 -15.31 -28.44 -23.27
CA LYS A 62 -14.14 -27.57 -23.07
C LYS A 62 -13.01 -28.24 -22.30
N ASN A 63 -13.25 -29.23 -21.45
CA ASN A 63 -12.28 -29.63 -20.43
C ASN A 63 -11.89 -31.13 -20.42
N LYS A 64 -12.44 -31.96 -21.31
CA LYS A 64 -12.25 -33.43 -21.29
C LYS A 64 -10.79 -33.87 -21.27
N ASP A 65 -9.96 -33.21 -22.05
CA ASP A 65 -8.52 -33.47 -22.19
C ASP A 65 -7.77 -33.31 -20.86
N ALA A 66 -8.21 -32.38 -20.02
CA ALA A 66 -7.62 -32.12 -18.70
C ALA A 66 -8.24 -32.94 -17.56
N TRP A 67 -9.34 -33.66 -17.80
CA TRP A 67 -10.01 -34.46 -16.77
C TRP A 67 -9.12 -35.49 -16.05
N PRO A 68 -8.17 -36.19 -16.70
CA PRO A 68 -7.26 -37.09 -16.00
C PRO A 68 -6.44 -36.38 -14.91
N LEU A 69 -6.08 -35.11 -15.12
CA LEU A 69 -5.40 -34.27 -14.13
C LEU A 69 -6.38 -33.73 -13.08
N MET A 70 -7.56 -33.26 -13.51
CA MET A 70 -8.54 -32.62 -12.61
C MET A 70 -9.15 -33.60 -11.62
N ARG A 71 -9.45 -34.84 -12.05
CA ARG A 71 -10.16 -35.84 -11.24
C ARG A 71 -9.50 -36.11 -9.89
N PRO A 72 -8.19 -36.43 -9.80
CA PRO A 72 -7.56 -36.64 -8.49
C PRO A 72 -7.52 -35.37 -7.63
N LEU A 73 -7.35 -34.18 -8.23
CA LEU A 73 -7.29 -32.91 -7.50
C LEU A 73 -8.66 -32.49 -6.94
N LEU A 74 -9.73 -32.63 -7.73
CA LEU A 74 -11.08 -32.27 -7.30
C LEU A 74 -11.65 -33.25 -6.27
N ALA A 75 -11.14 -34.49 -6.22
CA ALA A 75 -11.51 -35.48 -5.22
C ALA A 75 -10.80 -35.29 -3.87
N ASP A 76 -9.73 -34.48 -3.82
CA ASP A 76 -8.98 -34.22 -2.59
C ASP A 76 -9.63 -33.08 -1.78
N PRO A 77 -10.24 -33.37 -0.62
CA PRO A 77 -10.87 -32.34 0.19
C PRO A 77 -9.86 -31.38 0.84
N SER A 78 -8.58 -31.75 0.95
CA SER A 78 -7.54 -30.88 1.54
C SER A 78 -7.20 -29.68 0.66
N LEU A 79 -7.55 -29.74 -0.63
CA LEU A 79 -7.37 -28.64 -1.58
C LEU A 79 -8.53 -27.63 -1.57
N ALA A 80 -9.64 -27.94 -0.91
CA ALA A 80 -10.77 -27.03 -0.79
C ALA A 80 -10.49 -25.98 0.31
N PRO A 81 -10.40 -24.67 -0.01
CA PRO A 81 -10.20 -23.65 1.02
C PRO A 81 -11.44 -23.55 1.91
N GLY A 82 -11.22 -23.59 3.22
CA GLY A 82 -12.26 -23.40 4.23
C GLY A 82 -12.63 -21.93 4.41
N LYS A 83 -13.58 -21.70 5.33
CA LYS A 83 -14.08 -20.36 5.63
C LYS A 83 -12.98 -19.42 6.15
N ALA A 84 -12.13 -19.93 7.05
CA ALA A 84 -11.03 -19.16 7.63
C ALA A 84 -10.01 -18.69 6.58
N GLU A 85 -9.65 -19.54 5.61
CA GLU A 85 -8.75 -19.17 4.51
C GLU A 85 -9.37 -18.09 3.61
N ARG A 86 -10.68 -18.19 3.36
CA ARG A 86 -11.43 -17.22 2.54
C ARG A 86 -11.56 -15.87 3.23
N GLU A 87 -11.89 -15.85 4.52
CA GLU A 87 -11.95 -14.63 5.35
C GLU A 87 -10.58 -13.95 5.41
N ARG A 88 -9.50 -14.73 5.58
CA ARG A 88 -8.13 -14.20 5.55
C ARG A 88 -7.79 -13.62 4.18
N SER A 89 -8.12 -14.33 3.09
CA SER A 89 -7.88 -13.85 1.73
C SER A 89 -8.59 -12.51 1.48
N LEU A 90 -9.85 -12.38 1.89
CA LEU A 90 -10.63 -11.14 1.77
C LEU A 90 -9.99 -9.99 2.55
N SER A 91 -9.71 -10.22 3.84
CA SER A 91 -9.10 -9.23 4.73
C SER A 91 -7.74 -8.72 4.22
N THR A 92 -6.91 -9.62 3.72
CA THR A 92 -5.62 -9.26 3.12
C THR A 92 -5.80 -8.50 1.80
N PHE A 93 -6.77 -8.90 0.96
CA PHE A 93 -7.09 -8.20 -0.28
C PHE A 93 -7.53 -6.75 -0.03
N GLU A 94 -8.46 -6.54 0.91
CA GLU A 94 -8.89 -5.21 1.35
C GLU A 94 -7.72 -4.37 1.87
N THR A 95 -6.80 -5.00 2.61
CA THR A 95 -5.60 -4.34 3.12
C THR A 95 -4.72 -3.80 1.99
N PHE A 96 -4.50 -4.57 0.92
CA PHE A 96 -3.74 -4.08 -0.24
C PHE A 96 -4.46 -2.93 -0.96
N LEU A 97 -5.78 -2.98 -1.10
CA LEU A 97 -6.54 -1.87 -1.69
C LEU A 97 -6.44 -0.60 -0.85
N ARG A 98 -6.51 -0.72 0.48
CA ARG A 98 -6.34 0.40 1.40
C ARG A 98 -4.91 0.96 1.37
N ILE A 99 -3.89 0.11 1.24
CA ILE A 99 -2.50 0.56 1.01
C ILE A 99 -2.37 1.31 -0.31
N ARG A 100 -2.94 0.79 -1.41
CA ARG A 100 -2.93 1.50 -2.71
C ARG A 100 -3.53 2.91 -2.59
N GLN A 101 -4.56 3.06 -1.75
CA GLN A 101 -5.21 4.36 -1.53
C GLN A 101 -4.49 5.24 -0.50
N SER A 102 -3.65 4.68 0.37
CA SER A 102 -2.97 5.44 1.43
C SER A 102 -1.89 6.38 0.89
N SER A 103 -1.33 6.07 -0.28
CA SER A 103 -0.30 6.87 -0.94
C SER A 103 -0.62 7.12 -2.42
N PRO A 104 -0.50 8.36 -2.91
CA PRO A 104 -0.57 8.65 -4.33
C PRO A 104 0.59 8.03 -5.13
N LEU A 105 1.69 7.60 -4.48
CA LEU A 105 2.82 6.98 -5.17
C LEU A 105 2.46 5.65 -5.84
N PHE A 106 1.42 4.94 -5.38
CA PHE A 106 0.93 3.73 -6.05
C PHE A 106 0.11 4.00 -7.32
N ARG A 107 -0.20 5.28 -7.60
CA ARG A 107 -1.13 5.72 -8.64
C ARG A 107 -0.58 6.95 -9.36
N LEU A 108 0.64 6.87 -9.86
CA LEU A 108 1.27 7.95 -10.63
C LEU A 108 0.49 8.18 -11.93
N HIS A 109 0.35 9.45 -12.33
CA HIS A 109 -0.57 9.85 -13.40
C HIS A 109 0.11 10.06 -14.76
N SER A 110 1.45 10.00 -14.83
CA SER A 110 2.20 10.17 -16.08
C SER A 110 3.40 9.24 -16.18
N ASP A 111 3.84 9.00 -17.41
CA ASP A 111 5.07 8.25 -17.71
C ASP A 111 6.32 8.94 -17.13
N ALA A 112 6.34 10.28 -17.13
CA ALA A 112 7.40 11.06 -16.52
C ALA A 112 7.51 10.77 -15.02
N GLN A 113 6.40 10.80 -14.30
CA GLN A 113 6.36 10.46 -12.88
C GLN A 113 6.79 9.00 -12.64
N VAL A 114 6.30 8.06 -13.45
CA VAL A 114 6.70 6.65 -13.30
C VAL A 114 8.21 6.47 -13.48
N ARG A 115 8.81 7.09 -14.50
CA ARG A 115 10.27 7.00 -14.73
C ARG A 115 11.09 7.65 -13.62
N GLU A 116 10.58 8.73 -13.03
CA GLU A 116 11.28 9.47 -11.97
C GLU A 116 11.18 8.78 -10.61
N HIS A 117 10.01 8.21 -10.29
CA HIS A 117 9.69 7.79 -8.92
C HIS A 117 9.66 6.27 -8.72
N LEU A 118 9.58 5.45 -9.78
CA LEU A 118 9.49 4.00 -9.66
C LEU A 118 10.81 3.31 -10.06
N HIS A 119 11.33 2.48 -9.17
CA HIS A 119 12.55 1.71 -9.40
C HIS A 119 12.38 0.24 -8.98
N PHE A 120 13.07 -0.68 -9.66
CA PHE A 120 13.19 -2.07 -9.24
C PHE A 120 14.62 -2.35 -8.80
N LEU A 121 14.78 -2.91 -7.60
CA LEU A 121 16.08 -3.01 -6.93
C LEU A 121 16.73 -4.39 -7.09
N ASN A 122 15.95 -5.47 -7.07
CA ASN A 122 16.45 -6.84 -7.26
C ASN A 122 16.52 -7.18 -8.76
N THR A 123 17.59 -6.76 -9.44
CA THR A 123 17.75 -6.92 -10.89
C THR A 123 19.13 -7.47 -11.28
N GLY A 124 19.28 -7.83 -12.56
CA GLY A 124 20.55 -8.33 -13.11
C GLY A 124 20.77 -9.84 -12.89
N PRO A 125 21.94 -10.37 -13.30
CA PRO A 125 22.24 -11.80 -13.25
C PRO A 125 22.34 -12.37 -11.83
N ALA A 126 22.63 -11.53 -10.83
CA ALA A 126 22.78 -11.91 -9.43
C ALA A 126 21.50 -11.70 -8.59
N GLN A 127 20.36 -11.44 -9.24
CA GLN A 127 19.10 -11.23 -8.53
C GLN A 127 18.71 -12.46 -7.71
N VAL A 128 18.03 -12.23 -6.58
CA VAL A 128 17.41 -13.31 -5.80
C VAL A 128 16.19 -13.84 -6.59
N PRO A 129 16.16 -15.12 -7.01
CA PRO A 129 15.04 -15.65 -7.77
C PRO A 129 13.71 -15.60 -6.99
N GLY A 130 12.62 -15.24 -7.68
CA GLY A 130 11.28 -15.20 -7.07
C GLY A 130 11.01 -13.97 -6.20
N LEU A 131 11.95 -13.02 -6.09
CA LEU A 131 11.77 -11.78 -5.36
C LEU A 131 11.65 -10.59 -6.32
N ILE A 132 10.59 -9.79 -6.17
CA ILE A 132 10.52 -8.44 -6.78
C ILE A 132 10.64 -7.42 -5.65
N VAL A 133 11.54 -6.45 -5.80
CA VAL A 133 11.67 -5.31 -4.88
C VAL A 133 11.39 -4.04 -5.64
N MET A 134 10.24 -3.43 -5.37
CA MET A 134 9.81 -2.16 -5.97
C MET A 134 10.04 -1.03 -4.97
N SER A 135 10.72 0.03 -5.40
CA SER A 135 10.84 1.30 -4.66
C SER A 135 9.97 2.36 -5.34
N LEU A 136 9.26 3.13 -4.53
CA LEU A 136 8.56 4.33 -4.91
C LEU A 136 9.15 5.49 -4.10
N ASP A 137 9.88 6.37 -4.77
CA ASP A 137 10.66 7.44 -4.17
C ASP A 137 10.00 8.80 -4.37
N ASP A 138 9.93 9.64 -3.34
CA ASP A 138 9.51 11.03 -3.43
C ASP A 138 10.30 11.89 -2.43
N ALA A 139 11.61 12.02 -2.65
CA ALA A 139 12.47 12.78 -1.75
C ALA A 139 11.97 14.23 -1.57
N ALA A 140 11.53 14.87 -2.66
CA ALA A 140 11.04 16.25 -2.66
C ALA A 140 9.67 16.43 -1.97
N GLY A 141 8.88 15.37 -1.84
CA GLY A 141 7.53 15.44 -1.28
C GLY A 141 6.54 16.13 -2.20
N ALA A 142 6.77 16.05 -3.51
CA ALA A 142 5.91 16.68 -4.50
C ALA A 142 4.60 15.91 -4.71
N ILE A 143 4.57 14.62 -4.36
CA ILE A 143 3.47 13.69 -4.62
C ILE A 143 2.89 13.16 -3.30
N ASP A 144 3.72 12.56 -2.44
CA ASP A 144 3.34 12.06 -1.13
C ASP A 144 3.99 12.88 -0.01
N ARG A 145 3.12 13.58 0.72
CA ARG A 145 3.54 14.40 1.87
C ARG A 145 3.87 13.56 3.10
N ARG A 146 3.32 12.35 3.23
CA ARG A 146 3.53 11.47 4.39
C ARG A 146 4.76 10.61 4.26
N HIS A 147 5.05 10.13 3.06
CA HIS A 147 6.15 9.18 2.85
C HIS A 147 7.23 9.78 1.95
N ARG A 148 8.49 9.56 2.31
CA ARG A 148 9.63 9.85 1.43
C ARG A 148 9.89 8.72 0.45
N ARG A 149 9.73 7.49 0.92
CA ARG A 149 9.95 6.27 0.15
C ARG A 149 9.00 5.19 0.62
N ILE A 150 8.51 4.41 -0.33
CA ILE A 150 7.78 3.17 -0.07
C ILE A 150 8.54 2.05 -0.76
N VAL A 151 8.87 0.98 -0.04
CA VAL A 151 9.54 -0.19 -0.59
C VAL A 151 8.63 -1.40 -0.42
N THR A 152 8.27 -2.05 -1.52
CA THR A 152 7.44 -3.25 -1.53
C THR A 152 8.26 -4.45 -1.95
N LEU A 153 8.30 -5.47 -1.11
CA LEU A 153 8.92 -6.76 -1.39
C LEU A 153 7.80 -7.77 -1.71
N PHE A 154 7.82 -8.30 -2.92
CA PHE A 154 6.96 -9.41 -3.34
C PHE A 154 7.81 -10.69 -3.36
N ASN A 155 7.73 -11.48 -2.29
CA ASN A 155 8.43 -12.75 -2.20
C ASN A 155 7.52 -13.89 -2.65
N GLY A 156 7.71 -14.37 -3.88
CA GLY A 156 7.03 -15.55 -4.43
C GLY A 156 7.74 -16.87 -4.10
N GLY A 157 8.93 -16.82 -3.51
CA GLY A 157 9.66 -18.00 -3.03
C GLY A 157 9.05 -18.60 -1.77
N LEU A 158 9.36 -19.86 -1.49
CA LEU A 158 8.92 -20.55 -0.27
C LEU A 158 9.75 -20.14 0.96
N ASP A 159 11.00 -19.72 0.73
CA ASP A 159 11.93 -19.37 1.78
C ASP A 159 11.87 -17.88 2.13
N ALA A 160 12.24 -17.57 3.38
CA ALA A 160 12.46 -16.19 3.79
C ALA A 160 13.68 -15.59 3.07
N VAL A 161 13.62 -14.30 2.78
CA VAL A 161 14.70 -13.57 2.12
C VAL A 161 15.13 -12.38 2.97
N GLU A 162 16.44 -12.16 3.02
CA GLU A 162 17.02 -10.87 3.43
C GLU A 162 17.54 -10.13 2.18
N PHE A 163 17.07 -8.90 1.99
CA PHE A 163 17.44 -8.06 0.86
C PHE A 163 18.13 -6.78 1.35
N PRO A 164 19.41 -6.56 1.04
CA PRO A 164 20.12 -5.34 1.42
C PRO A 164 19.69 -4.15 0.56
N LEU A 165 19.51 -2.98 1.19
CA LEU A 165 19.27 -1.71 0.52
C LEU A 165 20.56 -0.89 0.53
N ALA A 166 21.26 -0.87 -0.61
CA ALA A 166 22.55 -0.18 -0.75
C ALA A 166 22.44 1.33 -0.41
N ASP A 167 21.42 2.00 -0.95
CA ASP A 167 21.20 3.45 -0.81
C ASP A 167 20.16 3.77 0.28
N ALA A 168 20.34 3.16 1.46
CA ALA A 168 19.45 3.38 2.60
C ALA A 168 19.77 4.64 3.42
N GLY A 169 21.01 5.15 3.36
CA GLY A 169 21.45 6.29 4.19
C GLY A 169 21.09 6.12 5.68
N ASN A 170 20.34 7.09 6.21
CA ASN A 170 19.81 7.06 7.59
C ASN A 170 18.31 6.66 7.65
N ALA A 171 17.76 6.11 6.57
CA ALA A 171 16.35 5.76 6.46
C ALA A 171 15.90 4.85 7.61
N SER A 172 14.66 5.07 8.02
CA SER A 172 14.01 4.34 9.10
C SER A 172 12.69 3.81 8.61
N PHE A 173 12.74 2.69 7.87
CA PHE A 173 11.54 2.03 7.38
C PHE A 173 10.79 1.32 8.51
N THR A 174 9.47 1.37 8.44
CA THR A 174 8.58 0.53 9.23
C THR A 174 7.66 -0.25 8.30
N LEU A 175 7.16 -1.41 8.76
CA LEU A 175 6.09 -2.10 8.05
C LEU A 175 4.86 -1.17 7.98
N HIS A 176 4.15 -1.20 6.85
CA HIS A 176 3.01 -0.32 6.63
C HIS A 176 1.96 -0.51 7.75
N PRO A 177 1.43 0.57 8.37
CA PRO A 177 0.53 0.45 9.53
C PRO A 177 -0.70 -0.44 9.31
N LEU A 178 -1.28 -0.41 8.09
CA LEU A 178 -2.39 -1.29 7.71
C LEU A 178 -2.03 -2.78 7.70
N GLN A 179 -0.77 -3.11 7.41
CA GLN A 179 -0.28 -4.49 7.45
C GLN A 179 -0.03 -4.95 8.89
N ILE A 180 0.48 -4.06 9.74
CA ILE A 180 0.59 -4.32 11.19
C ILE A 180 -0.80 -4.57 11.78
N ALA A 181 -1.79 -3.74 11.43
CA ALA A 181 -3.15 -3.86 11.94
C ALA A 181 -3.94 -5.07 11.40
N ASN A 182 -3.47 -5.70 10.32
CA ASN A 182 -4.11 -6.90 9.75
C ASN A 182 -3.75 -8.18 10.52
N ASP A 183 -2.71 -8.13 11.37
CA ASP A 183 -2.28 -9.22 12.26
C ASP A 183 -2.04 -10.57 11.56
N ASP A 184 -1.49 -10.54 10.33
CA ASP A 184 -1.04 -11.76 9.64
C ASP A 184 0.23 -12.31 10.33
N PRO A 185 0.18 -13.52 10.92
CA PRO A 185 1.31 -14.08 11.67
C PRO A 185 2.58 -14.31 10.83
N LEU A 186 2.44 -14.54 9.52
CA LEU A 186 3.62 -14.62 8.65
C LEU A 186 4.23 -13.24 8.51
N LEU A 187 3.41 -12.25 8.17
CA LEU A 187 3.87 -10.89 7.94
C LEU A 187 4.49 -10.22 9.17
N ALA A 188 4.12 -10.63 10.38
CA ALA A 188 4.71 -10.15 11.64
C ALA A 188 6.24 -10.33 11.72
N GLN A 189 6.80 -11.25 10.93
CA GLN A 189 8.25 -11.49 10.86
C GLN A 189 8.97 -10.53 9.89
N ALA A 190 8.22 -9.83 9.03
CA ALA A 190 8.76 -8.87 8.07
C ALA A 190 9.23 -7.61 8.79
N ARG A 191 10.49 -7.22 8.56
CA ARG A 191 11.12 -6.10 9.26
C ARG A 191 12.20 -5.46 8.42
N TYR A 192 12.49 -4.19 8.71
CA TYR A 192 13.68 -3.53 8.23
C TYR A 192 14.70 -3.44 9.38
N ASN A 193 15.91 -3.92 9.15
CA ASN A 193 17.01 -3.82 10.11
C ASN A 193 17.91 -2.65 9.72
N ARG A 194 17.93 -1.62 10.58
CA ARG A 194 18.68 -0.37 10.34
C ARG A 194 20.20 -0.55 10.42
N VAL A 195 20.68 -1.55 11.16
CA VAL A 195 22.12 -1.78 11.37
C VAL A 195 22.77 -2.32 10.10
N ASN A 196 22.17 -3.36 9.51
CA ASN A 196 22.66 -3.96 8.27
C ASN A 196 21.98 -3.38 7.01
N ARG A 197 21.02 -2.46 7.18
CA ARG A 197 20.25 -1.82 6.10
C ARG A 197 19.56 -2.83 5.20
N SER A 198 18.97 -3.88 5.79
CA SER A 198 18.28 -4.94 5.02
C SER A 198 16.80 -5.08 5.39
N PHE A 199 16.01 -5.49 4.40
CA PHE A 199 14.64 -5.95 4.58
C PHE A 199 14.64 -7.46 4.76
N ALA A 200 13.99 -7.95 5.80
CA ALA A 200 13.65 -9.36 5.95
C ALA A 200 12.18 -9.57 5.58
N THR A 201 11.89 -10.54 4.73
CA THR A 201 10.51 -10.86 4.31
C THR A 201 10.34 -12.38 4.21
N PRO A 202 9.34 -12.98 4.87
CA PRO A 202 9.07 -14.42 4.78
C PRO A 202 8.74 -14.88 3.36
N GLY A 203 8.74 -16.19 3.15
CA GLY A 203 8.25 -16.81 1.92
C GLY A 203 6.78 -16.48 1.67
N LEU A 204 6.37 -16.49 0.40
CA LEU A 204 5.00 -16.30 -0.06
C LEU A 204 4.30 -15.06 0.53
N THR A 205 5.05 -13.99 0.74
CA THR A 205 4.60 -12.78 1.45
C THR A 205 4.81 -11.54 0.59
N THR A 206 3.89 -10.57 0.70
CA THR A 206 4.11 -9.20 0.21
C THR A 206 4.23 -8.26 1.39
N ALA A 207 5.39 -7.64 1.58
CA ALA A 207 5.64 -6.70 2.66
C ALA A 207 5.84 -5.29 2.10
N VAL A 208 5.06 -4.32 2.59
CA VAL A 208 5.13 -2.91 2.22
C VAL A 208 5.77 -2.16 3.36
N PHE A 209 6.93 -1.56 3.10
CA PHE A 209 7.65 -0.75 4.06
C PHE A 209 7.54 0.73 3.69
N VAL A 210 7.40 1.60 4.68
CA VAL A 210 7.28 3.04 4.49
C VAL A 210 8.36 3.77 5.27
N GLU A 211 9.03 4.72 4.63
CA GLU A 211 9.83 5.74 5.30
C GLU A 211 8.97 6.98 5.49
N GLN A 212 8.59 7.25 6.73
CA GLN A 212 7.81 8.43 7.08
C GLN A 212 8.61 9.70 6.84
N ARG A 213 7.97 10.71 6.27
CA ARG A 213 8.53 12.05 6.14
C ARG A 213 8.52 12.72 7.52
N PRO A 214 9.67 13.21 8.00
CA PRO A 214 9.72 13.90 9.28
C PRO A 214 8.74 15.08 9.34
N THR A 215 8.11 15.28 10.48
CA THR A 215 7.13 16.35 10.68
C THR A 215 7.66 17.72 10.27
N ARG A 216 8.91 18.05 10.60
CA ARG A 216 9.52 19.33 10.24
C ARG A 216 9.59 19.55 8.73
N GLU A 217 9.86 18.50 7.94
CA GLU A 217 9.84 18.61 6.48
C GLU A 217 8.43 18.83 5.95
N ARG A 218 7.42 18.17 6.53
CA ARG A 218 6.02 18.40 6.19
C ARG A 218 5.60 19.86 6.46
N ILE A 219 6.07 20.44 7.57
CA ILE A 219 5.88 21.87 7.88
C ILE A 219 6.56 22.76 6.84
N ALA A 220 7.79 22.43 6.39
CA ALA A 220 8.47 23.19 5.35
C ALA A 220 7.72 23.11 4.00
N LEU A 221 7.16 21.96 3.63
CA LEU A 221 6.31 21.82 2.44
C LEU A 221 5.05 22.70 2.53
N LEU A 222 4.40 22.76 3.69
CA LEU A 222 3.28 23.67 3.91
C LEU A 222 3.68 25.15 3.75
N GLN A 223 4.88 25.53 4.18
CA GLN A 223 5.39 26.90 3.98
C GLN A 223 5.59 27.23 2.49
N ASN A 224 6.09 26.27 1.72
CA ASN A 224 6.24 26.40 0.26
C ASN A 224 4.88 26.52 -0.44
N ASP A 225 3.89 25.73 -0.03
CA ASP A 225 2.53 25.79 -0.59
C ASP A 225 1.88 27.17 -0.33
N ILE A 226 2.11 27.75 0.85
CA ILE A 226 1.64 29.11 1.17
C ILE A 226 2.30 30.16 0.26
N ASN A 227 3.58 29.98 -0.09
CA ASN A 227 4.27 30.85 -1.04
C ASN A 227 3.68 30.73 -2.44
N ALA A 228 3.47 29.51 -2.92
CA ALA A 228 2.84 29.28 -4.22
C ALA A 228 1.41 29.87 -4.30
N LEU A 229 0.62 29.76 -3.23
CA LEU A 229 -0.70 30.41 -3.15
C LEU A 229 -0.59 31.94 -3.17
N ARG A 230 0.47 32.52 -2.61
CA ARG A 230 0.71 33.96 -2.68
C ARG A 230 1.10 34.39 -4.09
N GLU A 231 2.03 33.69 -4.71
CA GLU A 231 2.56 33.97 -6.03
C GLU A 231 1.48 33.89 -7.11
N SER A 232 0.57 32.91 -6.99
CA SER A 232 -0.62 32.80 -7.85
C SER A 232 -1.71 33.85 -7.59
N GLY A 233 -1.57 34.69 -6.55
CA GLY A 233 -2.58 35.67 -6.16
C GLY A 233 -3.80 35.09 -5.43
N ALA A 234 -3.82 33.78 -5.15
CA ALA A 234 -4.93 33.12 -4.47
C ALA A 234 -5.10 33.57 -3.00
N ILE A 235 -4.05 34.10 -2.38
CA ILE A 235 -4.10 34.74 -1.05
C ILE A 235 -3.36 36.09 -1.02
N GLY A 236 -3.84 36.99 -0.15
CA GLY A 236 -3.20 38.28 0.11
C GLY A 236 -2.01 38.19 1.07
N VAL A 237 -1.12 39.20 1.03
CA VAL A 237 0.10 39.30 1.88
C VAL A 237 -0.21 39.16 3.36
N GLY A 238 -1.32 39.74 3.83
CA GLY A 238 -1.72 39.67 5.24
C GLY A 238 -2.08 38.25 5.71
N LEU A 239 -2.70 37.43 4.85
CA LEU A 239 -2.99 36.04 5.18
C LEU A 239 -1.71 35.19 5.16
N GLN A 240 -0.87 35.35 4.14
CA GLN A 240 0.44 34.69 4.04
C GLN A 240 1.28 34.90 5.30
N LYS A 241 1.49 36.17 5.72
CA LYS A 241 2.29 36.51 6.91
C LYS A 241 1.76 35.86 8.19
N ARG A 242 0.43 35.80 8.35
CA ARG A 242 -0.20 35.15 9.52
C ARG A 242 0.05 33.64 9.52
N LEU A 243 -0.21 32.97 8.40
CA LEU A 243 -0.02 31.52 8.28
C LEU A 243 1.44 31.12 8.49
N HIS A 244 2.39 31.83 7.88
CA HIS A 244 3.83 31.62 8.11
C HIS A 244 4.24 31.85 9.56
N SER A 245 3.71 32.87 10.23
CA SER A 245 4.01 33.12 11.64
C SER A 245 3.62 31.93 12.51
N VAL A 246 2.48 31.30 12.23
CA VAL A 246 2.06 30.09 12.95
C VAL A 246 2.95 28.90 12.61
N LEU A 247 3.28 28.64 11.35
CA LEU A 247 4.14 27.50 10.99
C LEU A 247 5.58 27.64 11.51
N ARG A 248 6.14 28.85 11.57
CA ARG A 248 7.45 29.09 12.21
C ARG A 248 7.41 28.79 13.70
N ARG A 249 6.30 29.10 14.38
CA ARG A 249 6.10 28.74 15.78
C ARG A 249 5.99 27.23 15.96
N VAL A 250 5.23 26.55 15.10
CA VAL A 250 5.11 25.09 15.10
C VAL A 250 6.49 24.44 14.95
N ASP A 251 7.30 24.88 13.99
CA ASP A 251 8.64 24.34 13.78
C ASP A 251 9.55 24.53 15.01
N ALA A 252 9.53 25.73 15.62
CA ALA A 252 10.28 25.99 16.86
C ALA A 252 9.82 25.12 18.03
N GLN A 253 8.51 24.86 18.16
CA GLN A 253 7.94 24.01 19.20
C GLN A 253 8.35 22.54 19.00
N ILE A 254 8.31 22.03 17.77
CA ILE A 254 8.78 20.67 17.45
C ILE A 254 10.28 20.54 17.74
N ALA A 255 11.09 21.54 17.36
CA ALA A 255 12.53 21.54 17.65
C ALA A 255 12.83 21.53 19.15
N ALA A 256 11.93 22.05 19.99
CA ALA A 256 12.02 22.04 21.44
C ALA A 256 11.36 20.81 22.11
N GLY A 257 10.85 19.84 21.33
CA GLY A 257 10.14 18.66 21.85
C GLY A 257 8.77 18.97 22.47
N GLN A 258 8.13 20.08 22.06
CA GLN A 258 6.86 20.56 22.62
C GLN A 258 5.67 20.16 21.73
N ASP A 259 5.49 18.86 21.48
CA ASP A 259 4.54 18.34 20.49
C ASP A 259 3.09 18.73 20.77
N SER A 260 2.65 18.70 22.03
CA SER A 260 1.31 19.17 22.43
C SER A 260 1.09 20.66 22.12
N GLN A 261 2.13 21.49 22.24
CA GLN A 261 2.02 22.91 21.89
C GLN A 261 2.03 23.12 20.38
N ALA A 262 2.86 22.37 19.65
CA ALA A 262 2.91 22.37 18.20
C ALA A 262 1.56 21.96 17.59
N SER A 263 0.94 20.91 18.13
CA SER A 263 -0.40 20.44 17.75
C SER A 263 -1.45 21.54 17.96
N ASN A 264 -1.47 22.21 19.12
CA ASN A 264 -2.36 23.34 19.36
C ASN A 264 -2.14 24.52 18.39
N SER A 265 -0.88 24.81 18.04
CA SER A 265 -0.54 25.83 17.04
C SER A 265 -1.02 25.43 15.64
N LEU A 266 -0.91 24.16 15.23
CA LEU A 266 -1.45 23.66 13.97
C LEU A 266 -2.98 23.75 13.91
N ARG A 267 -3.68 23.48 15.01
CA ARG A 267 -5.13 23.70 15.08
C ARG A 267 -5.49 25.15 14.80
N ARG A 268 -4.72 26.11 15.34
CA ARG A 268 -4.89 27.54 15.04
C ARG A 268 -4.57 27.86 13.58
N PHE A 269 -3.54 27.23 13.01
CA PHE A 269 -3.21 27.36 11.59
C PHE A 269 -4.39 26.97 10.70
N ILE A 270 -5.00 25.81 10.95
CA ILE A 270 -6.16 25.30 10.18
C ILE A 270 -7.32 26.29 10.23
N ILE A 271 -7.60 26.85 11.40
CA ILE A 271 -8.64 27.87 11.59
C ILE A 271 -8.30 29.15 10.82
N GLN A 272 -7.05 29.63 10.91
CA GLN A 272 -6.60 30.85 10.23
C GLN A 272 -6.56 30.73 8.71
N ALA A 273 -6.30 29.54 8.19
CA ALA A 273 -6.37 29.26 6.75
C ALA A 273 -7.81 29.44 6.20
N GLY A 274 -8.80 29.55 7.09
CA GLY A 274 -10.18 29.88 6.75
C GLY A 274 -10.86 28.79 5.93
N THR A 275 -11.95 29.15 5.24
CA THR A 275 -12.74 28.21 4.40
C THR A 275 -12.49 28.38 2.91
N LEU A 276 -11.55 29.24 2.51
CA LEU A 276 -11.21 29.49 1.12
C LEU A 276 -10.91 28.17 0.38
N ALA A 277 -11.42 28.05 -0.84
CA ALA A 277 -11.16 26.88 -1.68
C ALA A 277 -9.66 26.69 -1.92
N ALA A 278 -8.94 27.80 -2.15
CA ALA A 278 -7.49 27.83 -2.35
C ALA A 278 -6.69 27.22 -1.17
N THR A 279 -7.21 27.27 0.06
CA THR A 279 -6.50 26.75 1.24
C THR A 279 -6.92 25.33 1.62
N ARG A 280 -7.80 24.68 0.85
CA ARG A 280 -8.33 23.34 1.18
C ARG A 280 -7.21 22.29 1.32
N ALA A 281 -6.26 22.27 0.38
CA ALA A 281 -5.17 21.30 0.38
C ALA A 281 -4.25 21.46 1.60
N ILE A 282 -3.77 22.69 1.85
CA ILE A 282 -2.89 22.97 3.01
C ILE A 282 -3.60 22.71 4.36
N ARG A 283 -4.93 22.89 4.43
CA ARG A 283 -5.71 22.55 5.63
C ARG A 283 -5.79 21.05 5.85
N ALA A 284 -6.02 20.28 4.80
CA ALA A 284 -6.07 18.82 4.89
C ALA A 284 -4.72 18.25 5.33
N GLU A 285 -3.63 18.75 4.75
CA GLU A 285 -2.27 18.34 5.12
C GLU A 285 -1.93 18.74 6.56
N ALA A 286 -2.23 19.98 6.97
CA ALA A 286 -2.01 20.43 8.35
C ALA A 286 -2.85 19.65 9.37
N ALA A 287 -4.06 19.22 9.01
CA ALA A 287 -4.89 18.36 9.86
C ALA A 287 -4.27 16.97 10.07
N ASP A 288 -3.65 16.41 9.03
CA ASP A 288 -2.95 15.13 9.16
C ASP A 288 -1.69 15.24 10.04
N VAL A 289 -0.92 16.32 9.87
CA VAL A 289 0.22 16.62 10.75
C VAL A 289 -0.24 16.81 12.20
N TYR A 290 -1.37 17.50 12.40
CA TYR A 290 -1.98 17.70 13.72
C TYR A 290 -2.30 16.37 14.41
N GLU A 291 -2.93 15.42 13.71
CA GLU A 291 -3.24 14.11 14.28
C GLU A 291 -1.96 13.30 14.58
N THR A 292 -0.94 13.39 13.71
CA THR A 292 0.36 12.74 13.93
C THR A 292 1.00 13.19 15.26
N LEU A 293 0.97 14.49 15.53
CA LEU A 293 1.52 15.06 16.77
C LEU A 293 0.66 14.83 18.01
N ARG A 294 -0.61 14.41 17.86
CA ARG A 294 -1.52 14.16 18.98
C ARG A 294 -1.40 12.74 19.54
N VAL A 295 -0.87 11.82 18.73
CA VAL A 295 -0.71 10.40 19.05
C VAL A 295 0.65 10.10 19.70
N LEU A 296 1.61 11.03 19.59
CA LEU A 296 2.91 11.02 20.27
C LEU A 296 2.80 11.57 21.71
#